data_AF-A0A919ZPE8-F1
#
_entry.id   AF-A0A919ZPE8-F1
#
_cell.length_a   1.000
_cell.length_b   1.000
_cell.length_c   1.000
_cell.angle_alpha   90.00
_cell.angle_beta   90.00
_cell.angle_gamma   90.00
#
_symmetry.space_group_name_H-M   'P 1'
#
loop_
_entity.id
_entity.type
_entity.pdbx_description
1 polymer ?
#
loop_
_entity_poly.entity_id
_entity_poly.type
_entity_poly.pdbx_seq_one_letter_code
_entity_poly.pdbx_strand_id
1 'polypeptide(L)'
;MKRYNIIIMLSVLLNIILIGIFTFQLLDSSTEKTKRSEEYIQFVNYGKDVDFLFNLLSEQAPKEETTRYVFDIYNNLIAWDEKLTHFQQNSSFFSKLNTIELLPRFDEMIINIRSVMYAQFKESNTWKSEEFQLYKKAIHELVENLPSEYSKSKSFNADFNKAVDEFNKLVTSN
;
A
#
# COMPACT_ATOMS: atom_id res chain seq x y z
N MET A 1 1.06 64.56 3.78
CA MET A 1 1.84 63.52 4.50
C MET A 1 0.98 62.43 5.15
N LYS A 2 -0.04 62.73 5.99
CA LYS A 2 -0.81 61.69 6.71
C LYS A 2 -1.43 60.57 5.85
N ARG A 3 -1.99 60.89 4.67
CA ARG A 3 -2.62 59.88 3.78
C ARG A 3 -1.62 58.91 3.15
N TYR A 4 -0.41 59.36 2.85
CA TYR A 4 0.63 58.52 2.25
C TYR A 4 1.14 57.46 3.25
N ASN A 5 1.28 57.85 4.51
CA ASN A 5 1.67 56.93 5.59
C ASN A 5 0.60 55.87 5.87
N ILE A 6 -0.70 56.23 5.73
CA ILE A 6 -1.80 55.27 5.86
C ILE A 6 -1.77 54.25 4.71
N ILE A 7 -1.53 54.69 3.48
CA ILE A 7 -1.43 53.78 2.32
C ILE A 7 -0.24 52.83 2.46
N ILE A 8 0.92 53.33 2.88
CA ILE A 8 2.11 52.48 3.15
C ILE A 8 1.82 51.49 4.28
N MET A 9 1.20 51.93 5.38
CA MET A 9 0.86 51.05 6.48
C MET A 9 -0.11 49.94 6.05
N LEU A 10 -1.14 50.26 5.25
CA LEU A 10 -2.08 49.29 4.71
C LEU A 10 -1.40 48.33 3.72
N SER A 11 -0.47 48.79 2.89
CA SER A 11 0.26 47.91 1.97
C SER A 11 1.16 46.94 2.73
N VAL A 12 1.83 47.40 3.79
CA VAL A 12 2.65 46.53 4.66
C VAL A 12 1.77 45.49 5.34
N LEU A 13 0.61 45.89 5.88
CA LEU A 13 -0.33 44.96 6.52
C LEU A 13 -0.84 43.89 5.55
N LEU A 14 -1.18 44.28 4.32
CA LEU A 14 -1.64 43.36 3.28
C LEU A 14 -0.55 42.35 2.89
N ASN A 15 0.70 42.79 2.75
CA ASN A 15 1.81 41.89 2.44
C ASN A 15 2.06 40.88 3.57
N ILE A 16 1.96 41.29 4.83
CA ILE A 16 2.09 40.38 5.98
C ILE A 16 1.00 39.29 5.95
N ILE A 17 -0.24 39.67 5.64
CA ILE A 17 -1.37 38.73 5.51
C ILE A 17 -1.12 37.73 4.37
N LEU A 18 -0.67 38.21 3.20
CA LEU A 18 -0.38 37.34 2.05
C LEU A 18 0.75 36.35 2.33
N ILE A 19 1.82 36.80 3.00
CA ILE A 19 2.91 35.91 3.43
C ILE A 19 2.38 34.85 4.40
N GLY A 20 1.55 35.25 5.38
CA GLY A 20 0.91 34.33 6.32
C GLY A 20 0.10 33.24 5.61
N ILE A 21 -0.78 33.63 4.68
CA ILE A 21 -1.58 32.68 3.89
C ILE A 21 -0.69 31.73 3.08
N PHE A 22 0.32 32.26 2.41
CA PHE A 22 1.22 31.45 1.57
C PHE A 22 2.03 30.45 2.41
N THR A 23 2.59 30.88 3.55
CA THR A 23 3.32 29.99 4.46
C THR A 23 2.42 28.91 5.06
N PHE A 24 1.18 29.25 5.43
CA PHE A 24 0.21 28.28 5.93
C PHE A 24 -0.14 27.22 4.88
N GLN A 25 -0.41 27.63 3.64
CA GLN A 25 -0.67 26.71 2.52
C GLN A 25 0.52 25.78 2.23
N LEU A 26 1.75 26.30 2.30
CA LEU A 26 2.95 25.48 2.14
C LEU A 26 3.08 24.45 3.25
N LEU A 27 2.87 24.86 4.50
CA LEU A 27 2.98 23.98 5.68
C LEU A 27 1.92 22.86 5.63
N ASP A 28 0.67 23.22 5.34
CA ASP A 28 -0.45 22.29 5.20
C ASP A 28 -0.17 21.24 4.12
N SER A 29 0.30 21.69 2.95
CA SER A 29 0.67 20.79 1.84
C SER A 29 1.83 19.84 2.18
N SER A 30 2.76 20.25 3.05
CA SER A 30 3.89 19.43 3.48
C SER A 30 3.48 18.38 4.51
N THR A 31 2.58 18.75 5.42
CA THR A 31 2.02 17.85 6.44
C THR A 31 1.20 16.76 5.77
N GLU A 32 0.36 17.15 4.80
CA GLU A 32 -0.46 16.21 4.04
C GLU A 32 0.40 15.19 3.30
N LYS A 33 1.43 15.64 2.57
CA LYS A 33 2.38 14.76 1.86
C LYS A 33 3.09 13.77 2.76
N THR A 34 3.42 14.17 3.98
CA THR A 34 4.08 13.30 4.96
C THR A 34 3.15 12.19 5.39
N LYS A 35 1.94 12.53 5.85
CA LYS A 35 0.91 11.55 6.25
C LYS A 35 0.65 10.52 5.16
N ARG A 36 0.54 10.98 3.93
CA ARG A 36 0.33 10.14 2.76
C ARG A 36 1.48 9.16 2.49
N SER A 37 2.72 9.61 2.67
CA SER A 37 3.89 8.74 2.54
C SER A 37 3.90 7.68 3.63
N GLU A 38 3.50 8.02 4.86
CA GLU A 38 3.37 7.07 5.96
C GLU A 38 2.30 6.01 5.67
N GLU A 39 1.14 6.41 5.15
CA GLU A 39 0.07 5.50 4.72
C GLU A 39 0.56 4.51 3.65
N TYR A 40 1.30 4.98 2.65
CA TYR A 40 1.87 4.13 1.62
C TYR A 40 2.97 3.19 2.17
N ILE A 41 3.84 3.67 3.06
CA ILE A 41 4.86 2.85 3.71
C ILE A 41 4.21 1.73 4.52
N GLN A 42 3.12 2.00 5.23
CA GLN A 42 2.36 0.96 5.93
C GLN A 42 1.83 -0.10 4.97
N PHE A 43 1.25 0.30 3.84
CA PHE A 43 0.82 -0.63 2.79
C PHE A 43 1.98 -1.52 2.30
N VAL A 44 3.15 -0.94 2.00
CA VAL A 44 4.32 -1.70 1.55
C VAL A 44 4.82 -2.66 2.64
N ASN A 45 4.81 -2.24 3.90
CA ASN A 45 5.25 -3.07 5.02
C ASN A 45 4.36 -4.30 5.21
N TYR A 46 3.04 -4.17 5.11
CA TYR A 46 2.15 -5.34 5.14
C TYR A 46 2.49 -6.33 4.02
N GLY A 47 2.79 -5.84 2.81
CA GLY A 47 3.22 -6.70 1.72
C GLY A 47 4.53 -7.42 1.99
N LYS A 48 5.52 -6.73 2.56
CA LYS A 48 6.80 -7.33 2.96
C LYS A 48 6.63 -8.38 4.05
N ASP A 49 5.76 -8.14 5.03
CA ASP A 49 5.47 -9.11 6.09
C ASP A 49 4.82 -10.37 5.51
N VAL A 50 3.88 -10.21 4.56
CA VAL A 50 3.27 -11.33 3.84
C VAL A 50 4.32 -12.12 3.05
N ASP A 51 5.14 -11.45 2.23
CA ASP A 51 6.21 -12.10 1.45
C ASP A 51 7.21 -12.85 2.34
N PHE A 52 7.63 -12.22 3.43
CA PHE A 52 8.50 -12.83 4.43
C PHE A 52 7.88 -14.11 5.02
N LEU A 53 6.62 -14.07 5.44
CA LEU A 53 5.93 -15.22 6.01
C LEU A 53 5.75 -16.35 4.98
N PHE A 54 5.45 -16.01 3.72
CA PHE A 54 5.44 -16.98 2.63
C PHE A 54 6.81 -17.65 2.44
N ASN A 55 7.91 -16.93 2.64
CA ASN A 55 9.26 -17.47 2.55
C ASN A 55 9.63 -18.35 3.76
N LEU A 56 9.06 -18.09 4.93
CA LEU A 56 9.21 -18.98 6.09
C LEU A 56 8.44 -20.30 5.95
N LEU A 57 7.37 -20.33 5.15
CA LEU A 57 6.69 -21.58 4.79
C LEU A 57 7.62 -22.44 3.92
N SER A 58 8.31 -23.36 4.58
CA SER A 58 9.18 -24.37 3.97
C SER A 58 8.65 -25.77 4.23
N GLU A 59 9.05 -26.72 3.39
CA GLU A 59 8.69 -28.14 3.56
C GLU A 59 9.20 -28.78 4.86
N GLN A 60 10.10 -28.11 5.56
CA GLN A 60 10.73 -28.58 6.78
C GLN A 60 10.21 -27.86 8.02
N ALA A 61 9.32 -26.86 7.86
CA ALA A 61 8.76 -26.13 8.99
C ALA A 61 7.88 -27.06 9.86
N PRO A 62 7.99 -26.98 11.20
CA PRO A 62 7.08 -27.69 12.10
C PRO A 62 5.60 -27.36 11.79
N LYS A 63 4.69 -28.28 12.10
CA LYS A 63 3.25 -28.12 11.83
C LYS A 63 2.66 -26.91 12.57
N GLU A 64 3.07 -26.70 13.81
CA GLU A 64 2.64 -25.58 14.64
C GLU A 64 3.10 -24.24 14.03
N GLU A 65 4.33 -24.21 13.52
CA GLU A 65 4.87 -23.03 12.84
C GLU A 65 4.17 -22.77 11.51
N THR A 66 3.93 -23.81 10.72
CA THR A 66 3.17 -23.72 9.47
C THR A 66 1.78 -23.14 9.70
N THR A 67 1.07 -23.65 10.72
CA THR A 67 -0.26 -23.16 11.08
C THR A 67 -0.23 -21.70 11.50
N ARG A 68 0.76 -21.32 12.33
CA ARG A 68 0.96 -19.91 12.74
C ARG A 68 1.24 -19.01 11.54
N TYR A 69 2.17 -19.38 10.66
CA TYR A 69 2.52 -18.56 9.50
C TYR A 69 1.33 -18.37 8.56
N VAL A 70 0.54 -19.41 8.30
CA VAL A 70 -0.68 -19.28 7.47
C VAL A 70 -1.70 -18.33 8.12
N PHE A 71 -1.88 -18.41 9.44
CA PHE A 71 -2.73 -17.48 10.18
C PHE A 71 -2.23 -16.03 10.12
N ASP A 72 -0.92 -15.83 10.27
CA ASP A 72 -0.31 -14.49 10.19
C ASP A 72 -0.37 -13.91 8.77
N ILE A 73 -0.20 -14.75 7.73
CA ILE A 73 -0.38 -14.35 6.33
C ILE A 73 -1.83 -13.87 6.12
N TYR A 74 -2.81 -14.62 6.61
CA TYR A 74 -4.22 -14.24 6.50
C TYR A 74 -4.52 -12.87 7.11
N ASN A 75 -4.05 -12.63 8.34
CA ASN A 75 -4.29 -11.36 9.03
C ASN A 75 -3.58 -10.18 8.35
N ASN A 76 -2.33 -10.37 7.91
CA ASN A 76 -1.59 -9.32 7.20
C ASN A 76 -2.21 -9.03 5.83
N LEU A 77 -2.72 -10.03 5.11
CA LEU A 77 -3.45 -9.82 3.86
C LEU A 77 -4.72 -8.99 4.06
N ILE A 78 -5.49 -9.23 5.13
CA ILE A 78 -6.66 -8.39 5.46
C ILE A 78 -6.22 -6.95 5.73
N ALA A 79 -5.20 -6.74 6.57
CA ALA A 79 -4.71 -5.40 6.86
C ALA A 79 -4.17 -4.68 5.61
N TRP A 80 -3.55 -5.44 4.70
CA TRP A 80 -3.06 -4.94 3.43
C TRP A 80 -4.20 -4.53 2.49
N ASP A 81 -5.23 -5.37 2.38
CA ASP A 81 -6.46 -5.10 1.63
C ASP A 81 -7.21 -3.87 2.17
N GLU A 82 -7.32 -3.71 3.48
CA GLU A 82 -7.92 -2.53 4.11
C GLU A 82 -7.22 -1.24 3.69
N LYS A 83 -5.88 -1.25 3.59
CA LYS A 83 -5.11 -0.09 3.10
C LYS A 83 -5.38 0.17 1.62
N LEU A 84 -5.44 -0.89 0.81
CA LEU A 84 -5.73 -0.77 -0.61
C LEU A 84 -7.14 -0.21 -0.86
N THR A 85 -8.12 -0.69 -0.11
CA THR A 85 -9.50 -0.18 -0.10
C THR A 85 -9.55 1.28 0.33
N HIS A 86 -8.78 1.63 1.38
CA HIS A 86 -8.65 3.02 1.81
C HIS A 86 -8.09 3.93 0.71
N PHE A 87 -7.10 3.46 -0.06
CA PHE A 87 -6.55 4.19 -1.20
C PHE A 87 -7.58 4.39 -2.30
N GLN A 88 -8.37 3.36 -2.61
CA GLN A 88 -9.45 3.45 -3.61
C GLN A 88 -10.54 4.46 -3.20
N GLN A 89 -10.96 4.43 -1.93
CA GLN A 89 -12.06 5.25 -1.43
C GLN A 89 -11.68 6.71 -1.19
N ASN A 90 -10.45 7.00 -0.78
CA ASN A 90 -9.97 8.36 -0.51
C ASN A 90 -9.22 8.94 -1.72
N SER A 91 -9.98 9.08 -2.80
CA SER A 91 -9.51 9.03 -4.18
C SER A 91 -8.84 10.27 -4.74
N SER A 92 -8.83 11.45 -4.11
CA SER A 92 -8.15 12.61 -4.73
C SER A 92 -6.64 12.38 -4.88
N PHE A 93 -6.07 11.55 -4.01
CA PHE A 93 -4.65 11.38 -3.87
C PHE A 93 -4.09 10.11 -4.54
N PHE A 94 -4.80 8.99 -4.41
CA PHE A 94 -4.42 7.71 -5.01
C PHE A 94 -5.19 7.39 -6.30
N SER A 95 -5.98 8.34 -6.84
CA SER A 95 -6.77 8.15 -8.08
C SER A 95 -5.99 7.65 -9.29
N LYS A 96 -4.67 7.82 -9.30
CA LYS A 96 -3.80 7.40 -10.40
C LYS A 96 -3.19 6.00 -10.20
N LEU A 97 -3.37 5.41 -9.02
CA LEU A 97 -2.97 4.05 -8.73
C LEU A 97 -4.04 3.10 -9.23
N ASN A 98 -3.61 2.01 -9.88
CA ASN A 98 -4.49 0.98 -10.41
C ASN A 98 -4.97 0.04 -9.30
N THR A 99 -5.63 0.59 -8.27
CA THR A 99 -6.13 -0.19 -7.13
C THR A 99 -7.35 -1.03 -7.49
N ILE A 100 -8.13 -0.59 -8.48
CA ILE A 100 -9.33 -1.29 -8.96
C ILE A 100 -9.00 -2.67 -9.52
N GLU A 101 -7.88 -2.82 -10.22
CA GLU A 101 -7.48 -4.12 -10.76
C GLU A 101 -6.79 -5.01 -9.72
N LEU A 102 -6.23 -4.43 -8.66
CA LEU A 102 -5.53 -5.17 -7.61
C LEU A 102 -6.49 -5.73 -6.54
N LEU A 103 -7.55 -4.98 -6.18
CA LEU A 103 -8.50 -5.35 -5.13
C LEU A 103 -9.16 -6.74 -5.34
N PRO A 104 -9.73 -7.07 -6.52
CA PRO A 104 -10.34 -8.38 -6.72
C PRO A 104 -9.36 -9.55 -6.53
N ARG A 105 -8.07 -9.32 -6.80
CA ARG A 105 -7.02 -10.34 -6.62
C ARG A 105 -6.68 -10.56 -5.16
N PHE A 106 -6.73 -9.50 -4.36
CA PHE A 106 -6.59 -9.60 -2.91
C PHE A 106 -7.77 -10.35 -2.31
N ASP A 107 -9.00 -10.09 -2.75
CA ASP A 107 -10.18 -10.84 -2.33
C ASP A 107 -10.05 -12.35 -2.62
N GLU A 108 -9.67 -12.71 -3.86
CA GLU A 108 -9.41 -14.09 -4.29
C GLU A 108 -8.34 -14.75 -3.41
N MET A 109 -7.23 -14.05 -3.19
CA MET A 109 -6.14 -14.53 -2.36
C MET A 109 -6.54 -14.72 -0.90
N ILE A 110 -7.31 -13.80 -0.30
CA ILE A 110 -7.82 -13.91 1.07
C ILE A 110 -8.71 -15.15 1.20
N ILE A 111 -9.59 -15.41 0.22
CA ILE A 111 -10.43 -16.61 0.19
C ILE A 111 -9.57 -17.87 0.15
N ASN A 112 -8.54 -17.88 -0.70
CA ASN A 112 -7.64 -19.01 -0.83
C ASN A 112 -6.82 -19.28 0.42
N ILE A 113 -6.22 -18.25 1.02
CA ILE A 113 -5.47 -18.39 2.27
C ILE A 113 -6.39 -18.82 3.41
N ARG A 114 -7.63 -18.32 3.47
CA ARG A 114 -8.62 -18.79 4.44
C ARG A 114 -8.91 -20.29 4.28
N SER A 115 -9.04 -20.77 3.04
CA SER A 115 -9.21 -22.20 2.76
C SER A 115 -7.99 -23.02 3.23
N VAL A 116 -6.78 -22.54 2.96
CA VAL A 116 -5.53 -23.18 3.41
C VAL A 116 -5.44 -23.20 4.94
N MET A 117 -5.80 -22.10 5.61
CA MET A 117 -5.87 -22.00 7.06
C MET A 117 -6.83 -23.06 7.65
N TYR A 118 -8.04 -23.19 7.09
CA TYR A 118 -8.98 -24.23 7.54
C TYR A 118 -8.47 -25.65 7.29
N ALA A 119 -7.75 -25.87 6.21
CA ALA A 119 -7.16 -27.16 5.87
C ALA A 119 -5.98 -27.53 6.80
N GLN A 120 -5.26 -26.56 7.39
CA GLN A 120 -4.23 -26.85 8.40
C GLN A 120 -4.82 -27.51 9.66
N PHE A 121 -6.03 -27.12 10.08
CA PHE A 121 -6.75 -27.78 11.18
C PHE A 121 -7.14 -29.23 10.86
N LYS A 122 -7.18 -29.60 9.57
CA LYS A 122 -7.46 -30.96 9.09
C LYS A 122 -6.20 -31.73 8.69
N GLU A 123 -5.02 -31.21 9.04
CA GLU A 123 -3.70 -31.82 8.72
C GLU A 123 -3.41 -31.97 7.22
N SER A 124 -4.00 -31.10 6.38
CA SER A 124 -3.77 -31.13 4.94
C SER A 124 -2.66 -30.15 4.52
N ASN A 125 -1.77 -30.60 3.63
CA ASN A 125 -0.69 -29.78 3.08
C ASN A 125 -1.13 -28.88 1.91
N THR A 126 -2.33 -28.29 1.98
CA THR A 126 -2.90 -27.45 0.90
C THR A 126 -2.05 -26.22 0.58
N TRP A 127 -1.20 -25.76 1.49
CA TRP A 127 -0.22 -24.71 1.23
C TRP A 127 0.83 -25.11 0.18
N LYS A 128 0.93 -26.39 -0.18
CA LYS A 128 1.76 -26.89 -1.29
C LYS A 128 1.03 -26.85 -2.64
N SER A 129 -0.22 -26.39 -2.70
CA SER A 129 -0.95 -26.32 -3.97
C SER A 129 -0.26 -25.38 -4.95
N GLU A 130 -0.41 -25.67 -6.24
CA GLU A 130 0.10 -24.80 -7.32
C GLU A 130 -0.44 -23.37 -7.18
N GLU A 131 -1.72 -23.23 -6.82
CA GLU A 131 -2.37 -21.95 -6.57
C GLU A 131 -1.70 -21.16 -5.42
N PHE A 132 -1.38 -21.81 -4.30
CA PHE A 132 -0.70 -21.13 -3.18
C PHE A 132 0.71 -20.68 -3.57
N GLN A 133 1.45 -21.53 -4.28
CA GLN A 133 2.78 -21.19 -4.78
C GLN A 133 2.74 -20.06 -5.83
N LEU A 134 1.67 -20.00 -6.63
CA LEU A 134 1.43 -18.91 -7.57
C LEU A 134 1.25 -17.58 -6.85
N TYR A 135 0.39 -17.52 -5.82
CA TYR A 135 0.21 -16.29 -5.04
C TYR A 135 1.48 -15.87 -4.30
N LYS A 136 2.22 -16.83 -3.73
CA LYS A 136 3.53 -16.56 -3.13
C LYS A 136 4.46 -15.86 -4.13
N LYS A 137 4.60 -16.41 -5.34
CA LYS A 137 5.44 -15.83 -6.39
C LYS A 137 4.94 -14.45 -6.81
N ALA A 138 3.64 -14.30 -7.03
CA ALA A 138 3.05 -13.05 -7.47
C ALA A 138 3.26 -11.93 -6.44
N ILE A 139 3.06 -12.22 -5.15
CA ILE A 139 3.31 -11.23 -4.08
C ILE A 139 4.77 -10.83 -4.01
N HIS A 140 5.70 -11.79 -4.10
CA HIS A 140 7.12 -11.50 -4.08
C HIS A 140 7.48 -10.48 -5.17
N GLU A 141 7.06 -10.75 -6.41
CA GLU A 141 7.27 -9.87 -7.56
C GLU A 141 6.58 -8.52 -7.39
N LEU A 142 5.35 -8.48 -6.85
CA LEU A 142 4.66 -7.22 -6.57
C LEU A 142 5.46 -6.38 -5.58
N VAL A 143 5.87 -6.95 -4.45
CA VAL A 143 6.55 -6.23 -3.36
C VAL A 143 7.93 -5.75 -3.78
N GLU A 144 8.68 -6.54 -4.55
CA GLU A 144 9.99 -6.12 -5.09
C GLU A 144 9.88 -4.93 -6.06
N ASN A 145 8.81 -4.88 -6.85
CA ASN A 145 8.62 -3.86 -7.88
C ASN A 145 7.83 -2.62 -7.38
N LEU A 146 7.28 -2.66 -6.17
CA LEU A 146 6.63 -1.50 -5.57
C LEU A 146 7.66 -0.39 -5.25
N PRO A 147 7.37 0.88 -5.58
CA PRO A 147 8.25 1.98 -5.23
C PRO A 147 8.43 2.10 -3.69
N SER A 148 9.62 2.51 -3.23
CA SER A 148 9.91 2.55 -1.78
C SER A 148 9.39 3.79 -1.05
N GLU A 149 9.17 4.89 -1.77
CA GLU A 149 8.76 6.17 -1.19
C GLU A 149 7.70 6.84 -2.04
N TYR A 150 6.70 7.44 -1.39
CA TYR A 150 5.65 8.19 -2.08
C TYR A 150 6.15 9.59 -2.57
N SER A 151 7.37 10.02 -2.23
CA SER A 151 7.75 11.42 -2.38
C SER A 151 8.40 11.78 -3.75
N LYS A 152 7.76 12.70 -4.48
CA LYS A 152 8.27 13.49 -5.63
C LYS A 152 8.71 12.77 -6.92
N SER A 153 8.67 11.45 -6.99
CA SER A 153 8.95 10.75 -8.23
C SER A 153 7.85 11.04 -9.28
N LYS A 154 8.24 11.48 -10.49
CA LYS A 154 7.32 11.52 -11.65
C LYS A 154 6.87 10.13 -12.09
N SER A 155 7.65 9.09 -11.75
CA SER A 155 7.41 7.71 -12.13
C SER A 155 6.61 6.92 -11.11
N PHE A 156 6.38 7.41 -9.88
CA PHE A 156 5.73 6.64 -8.80
C PHE A 156 4.47 5.89 -9.25
N ASN A 157 3.52 6.61 -9.86
CA ASN A 157 2.28 5.98 -10.34
C ASN A 157 2.54 4.98 -11.48
N ALA A 158 3.49 5.27 -12.36
CA ALA A 158 3.85 4.37 -13.46
C ALA A 158 4.52 3.10 -12.95
N ASP A 159 5.44 3.22 -12.00
CA ASP A 159 6.16 2.11 -11.37
C ASP A 159 5.17 1.23 -10.58
N PHE A 160 4.29 1.85 -9.78
CA PHE A 160 3.22 1.15 -9.07
C PHE A 160 2.29 0.40 -10.04
N ASN A 161 1.77 1.09 -11.06
CA ASN A 161 0.82 0.47 -11.99
C ASN A 161 1.49 -0.64 -12.80
N LYS A 162 2.77 -0.48 -13.16
CA LYS A 162 3.55 -1.53 -13.80
C LYS A 162 3.68 -2.77 -12.91
N ALA A 163 3.97 -2.59 -11.61
CA ALA A 163 4.03 -3.70 -10.67
C ALA A 163 2.68 -4.43 -10.55
N VAL A 164 1.56 -3.69 -10.57
CA VAL A 164 0.20 -4.26 -10.61
C VAL A 164 -0.04 -5.05 -11.89
N ASP A 165 0.36 -4.53 -13.05
CA ASP A 165 0.21 -5.21 -14.33
C ASP A 165 1.01 -6.53 -14.38
N GLU A 166 2.23 -6.53 -13.84
CA GLU A 166 3.09 -7.71 -13.74
C GLU A 166 2.50 -8.76 -12.79
N PHE A 167 2.02 -8.33 -11.62
CA PHE A 167 1.28 -9.17 -10.69
C PHE A 167 0.06 -9.81 -11.36
N ASN A 168 -0.76 -9.02 -12.05
CA ASN A 168 -1.96 -9.51 -12.73
C ASN A 168 -1.64 -10.54 -13.81
N LYS A 169 -0.57 -10.35 -14.58
CA LYS A 169 -0.12 -11.34 -15.56
C LYS A 169 0.23 -12.67 -14.88
N LEU A 170 0.92 -12.64 -13.74
CA LEU A 170 1.30 -13.87 -13.04
C LEU A 170 0.08 -14.64 -12.56
N VAL A 171 -0.91 -13.96 -11.99
CA VAL A 171 -2.10 -14.61 -11.42
C VAL A 171 -3.09 -15.09 -12.49
N THR A 172 -3.11 -14.48 -13.68
CA THR A 172 -4.10 -14.80 -14.75
C THR A 172 -3.56 -15.65 -15.91
N SER A 173 -2.26 -15.94 -15.97
CA SER A 173 -1.65 -16.70 -17.08
C SER A 173 -1.74 -18.23 -16.93
N ASN A 174 -2.51 -18.74 -15.96
CA ASN A 174 -2.77 -20.16 -15.72
C ASN A 174 -4.27 -20.46 -15.82
#